data_AF-A0A1L2DBW3-F1
#
_entry.id   AF-A0A1L2DBW3-F1
#
_cell.length_a   1.000
_cell.length_b   1.000
_cell.length_c   1.000
_cell.angle_alpha   90.00
_cell.angle_beta   90.00
_cell.angle_gamma   90.00
#
_symmetry.space_group_name_H-M   'P 1'
#
loop_
_entity.id
_entity.type
_entity.pdbx_description
1 polymer ?
#
loop_
_entity_poly.entity_id
_entity_poly.type
_entity_poly.pdbx_seq_one_letter_code
_entity_poly.pdbx_strand_id
1 'polypeptide(L)'
;MARTTTSWLALLLLVGAATALTRVRRQDDGGEGDDQSIDELCDQRPPDEYFRLSTDGDCRDVVRCDQAGENGITRLASVRCPNGLAFDIERQTCDWRTNVKNCDRVEKPRKVLPILKTDEPVCPEGKLSCGNGECIEKELFCNDKPDCKDESDENACTVETDPNRAPDCDPTQCVLPDCFCSADGTRIPGSIEPNQVPQMITLTFNGAVNVDNIDLYEDVFNGQRNNPNGCQIRGTFFVSHKYTNYSAVQDLHRRGHEIGVFSLTHKDEPNYWTQGSYDDWLAEMAGARLIIERFANITDGSIIGMRAPYLRVGGNKQFEMMADQFFVYDASITAPLGRVPIWPYTLYFRMPHKCNGNAHNCPSRSHPVWEMVMNELDRRDDPTFDESLPGCHMVDSCSNIQTGDQFARLLRHNFNRHFNSNRAPLGLHFHASWLKSKKEFKDELIKFIQEMLERNDVYFVTMLQVIQWMQNPTELTGLRDFQEWKEKCDVKGQPYCSLPNACPLTTRELPGETLRLFTCMECPNNYPWILDPTGDGFSVKK
;
A
#
# COMPACT_ATOMS: atom_id res chain seq x y z
N MET A 1 44.07 70.80 -60.06
CA MET A 1 44.98 71.08 -61.18
C MET A 1 45.78 69.79 -61.45
N ALA A 2 45.71 69.27 -62.68
CA ALA A 2 46.52 68.23 -63.37
C ALA A 2 47.19 67.09 -62.54
N ARG A 3 46.87 65.80 -62.77
CA ARG A 3 47.42 64.87 -63.81
C ARG A 3 48.96 64.80 -63.74
N THR A 4 49.64 63.68 -63.51
CA THR A 4 49.62 62.32 -64.13
C THR A 4 50.47 61.39 -63.22
N THR A 5 50.20 60.09 -63.07
CA THR A 5 50.86 59.03 -63.86
C THR A 5 50.15 57.66 -63.76
N THR A 6 49.94 57.08 -64.94
CA THR A 6 50.00 55.64 -65.37
C THR A 6 50.57 54.61 -64.37
N SER A 7 50.24 53.31 -64.38
CA SER A 7 49.27 52.44 -65.09
C SER A 7 49.53 50.98 -64.61
N TRP A 8 48.56 50.07 -64.85
CA TRP A 8 48.57 48.58 -64.78
C TRP A 8 48.21 47.94 -63.41
N LEU A 9 46.94 47.65 -63.10
CA LEU A 9 46.03 46.54 -63.51
C LEU A 9 46.44 45.13 -63.03
N ALA A 10 45.73 44.61 -62.03
CA ALA A 10 45.47 43.18 -61.86
C ALA A 10 44.05 42.95 -61.26
N LEU A 11 43.17 42.50 -62.17
CA LEU A 11 41.89 41.77 -62.09
C LEU A 11 41.03 41.75 -60.79
N LEU A 12 39.77 42.19 -60.97
CA LEU A 12 38.57 41.91 -60.18
C LEU A 12 37.75 40.77 -60.80
N LEU A 13 37.14 39.94 -59.94
CA LEU A 13 35.77 39.35 -59.99
C LEU A 13 35.42 38.41 -61.18
N LEU A 14 34.57 37.36 -61.07
CA LEU A 14 33.29 37.25 -60.35
C LEU A 14 32.76 35.78 -60.38
N VAL A 15 31.75 35.55 -59.52
CA VAL A 15 30.68 34.51 -59.52
C VAL A 15 30.95 33.22 -58.73
N GLY A 16 30.17 33.04 -57.66
CA GLY A 16 30.13 31.84 -56.83
C GLY A 16 28.94 30.92 -57.10
N ALA A 17 28.90 29.80 -56.39
CA ALA A 17 27.67 29.09 -56.00
C ALA A 17 27.99 27.99 -54.96
N ALA A 18 27.08 27.88 -53.98
CA ALA A 18 26.70 26.70 -53.19
C ALA A 18 27.71 26.03 -52.23
N THR A 19 27.42 26.18 -50.94
CA THR A 19 27.98 25.43 -49.80
C THR A 19 27.37 24.03 -49.70
N ALA A 20 28.21 22.99 -49.68
CA ALA A 20 27.87 21.64 -49.21
C ALA A 20 28.78 21.28 -48.03
N LEU A 21 28.16 20.98 -46.88
CA LEU A 21 28.81 20.50 -45.66
C LEU A 21 29.29 19.05 -45.85
N THR A 22 30.60 18.84 -45.79
CA THR A 22 31.24 17.52 -45.76
C THR A 22 31.15 16.92 -44.36
N ARG A 23 30.46 15.76 -44.25
CA ARG A 23 30.52 14.84 -43.11
C ARG A 23 31.91 14.21 -43.04
N VAL A 24 32.65 14.44 -41.96
CA VAL A 24 33.89 13.72 -41.65
C VAL A 24 33.55 12.55 -40.72
N ARG A 25 33.77 11.32 -41.21
CA ARG A 25 33.85 10.09 -40.40
C ARG A 25 35.05 10.21 -39.47
N ARG A 26 34.88 9.92 -38.18
CA ARG A 26 35.99 9.64 -37.27
C ARG A 26 35.98 8.15 -36.94
N GLN A 27 37.15 7.56 -37.11
CA GLN A 27 37.50 6.15 -37.12
C GLN A 27 37.75 5.67 -35.68
N ASP A 28 37.40 4.42 -35.40
CA ASP A 28 37.68 3.69 -34.16
C ASP A 28 39.17 3.71 -33.81
N ASP A 29 39.45 3.94 -32.53
CA ASP A 29 40.75 3.71 -31.91
C ASP A 29 40.53 2.68 -30.80
N GLY A 30 41.11 1.49 -30.97
CA GLY A 30 40.97 0.37 -30.06
C GLY A 30 41.77 0.56 -28.78
N GLY A 31 41.11 0.38 -27.64
CA GLY A 31 41.73 0.21 -26.33
C GLY A 31 41.32 -1.14 -25.75
N GLU A 32 42.30 -1.94 -25.34
CA GLU A 32 42.13 -3.25 -24.70
C GLU A 32 41.33 -3.11 -23.39
N GLY A 33 40.10 -3.62 -23.37
CA GLY A 33 39.27 -3.75 -22.18
C GLY A 33 37.97 -4.47 -22.49
N ASP A 34 37.97 -5.80 -22.34
CA ASP A 34 36.80 -6.70 -22.27
C ASP A 34 35.56 -6.27 -23.08
N ASP A 35 35.68 -6.21 -24.42
CA ASP A 35 34.55 -5.94 -25.31
C ASP A 35 33.66 -7.19 -25.39
N GLN A 36 32.86 -7.40 -24.34
CA GLN A 36 31.72 -8.31 -24.40
C GLN A 36 30.80 -7.84 -25.52
N SER A 37 30.43 -8.75 -26.42
CA SER A 37 29.57 -8.40 -27.56
C SER A 37 28.21 -7.91 -27.05
N ILE A 38 27.56 -6.99 -27.77
CA ILE A 38 26.24 -6.47 -27.39
C ILE A 38 25.22 -7.61 -27.24
N ASP A 39 25.35 -8.66 -28.06
CA ASP A 39 24.50 -9.84 -28.00
C ASP A 39 24.72 -10.67 -26.72
N GLU A 40 25.97 -10.81 -26.25
CA GLU A 40 26.28 -11.45 -24.96
C GLU A 40 25.81 -10.58 -23.77
N LEU A 41 26.03 -9.27 -23.84
CA LEU A 41 25.55 -8.34 -22.81
C LEU A 41 24.04 -8.35 -22.68
N CYS A 42 23.32 -8.58 -23.77
CA CYS A 42 21.86 -8.60 -23.80
C CYS A 42 21.24 -9.99 -23.68
N ASP A 43 22.04 -11.06 -23.57
CA ASP A 43 21.52 -12.41 -23.44
C ASP A 43 20.70 -12.58 -22.16
N GLN A 44 19.47 -13.09 -22.30
CA GLN A 44 18.47 -13.26 -21.25
C GLN A 44 18.12 -11.98 -20.44
N ARG A 45 18.37 -10.77 -20.99
CA ARG A 45 17.92 -9.52 -20.36
C ARG A 45 16.55 -9.06 -20.87
N PRO A 46 15.61 -8.72 -19.98
CA PRO A 46 14.36 -8.05 -20.35
C PRO A 46 14.62 -6.70 -21.06
N PRO A 47 13.76 -6.27 -22.01
CA PRO A 47 13.92 -5.00 -22.72
C PRO A 47 13.81 -3.75 -21.82
N ASP A 48 13.18 -3.90 -20.66
CA ASP A 48 12.94 -2.86 -19.67
C ASP A 48 13.99 -2.84 -18.53
N GLU A 49 14.96 -3.75 -18.53
CA GLU A 49 16.02 -3.80 -17.53
C GLU A 49 17.21 -2.90 -17.90
N TYR A 50 17.53 -1.99 -16.99
CA TYR A 50 18.72 -1.15 -17.00
C TYR A 50 19.85 -1.77 -16.17
N PHE A 51 21.06 -1.75 -16.72
CA PHE A 51 22.29 -2.19 -16.09
C PHE A 51 23.43 -1.20 -16.38
N ARG A 52 24.52 -1.27 -15.63
CA ARG A 52 25.72 -0.47 -15.88
C ARG A 52 26.67 -1.26 -16.77
N LEU A 53 27.56 -0.57 -17.49
CA LEU A 53 28.67 -1.24 -18.20
C LEU A 53 29.92 -1.36 -17.31
N SER A 54 30.02 -0.50 -16.29
CA SER A 54 31.11 -0.52 -15.31
C SER A 54 30.62 0.07 -13.98
N THR A 55 31.26 -0.35 -12.89
CA THR A 55 31.10 0.25 -11.55
C THR A 55 31.95 1.50 -11.37
N ASP A 56 32.84 1.79 -12.31
CA ASP A 56 33.75 2.93 -12.23
C ASP A 56 33.04 4.21 -12.67
N GLY A 57 32.91 5.16 -11.74
CA GLY A 57 32.43 6.50 -12.02
C GLY A 57 31.26 6.95 -11.14
N ASP A 58 30.44 7.83 -11.70
CA ASP A 58 29.51 8.67 -10.95
C ASP A 58 28.14 8.01 -10.66
N CYS A 59 28.03 6.70 -10.92
CA CYS A 59 26.82 5.89 -10.69
C CYS A 59 25.56 6.26 -11.49
N ARG A 60 25.71 7.11 -12.50
CA ARG A 60 24.59 7.80 -13.16
C ARG A 60 24.23 7.22 -14.50
N ASP A 61 25.19 6.59 -15.16
CA ASP A 61 25.09 6.11 -16.52
C ASP A 61 24.66 4.63 -16.50
N VAL A 62 23.55 4.32 -17.16
CA VAL A 62 23.02 2.96 -17.34
C VAL A 62 22.63 2.74 -18.79
N VAL A 63 22.53 1.47 -19.18
CA VAL A 63 22.11 1.03 -20.50
C VAL A 63 21.00 -0.01 -20.37
N ARG A 64 20.15 -0.12 -21.38
CA ARG A 64 19.20 -1.23 -21.53
C ARG A 64 19.29 -1.82 -22.92
N CYS A 65 18.82 -3.05 -23.07
CA CYS A 65 18.75 -3.72 -24.36
C CYS A 65 17.47 -3.30 -25.10
N ASP A 66 17.62 -2.71 -26.29
CA ASP A 66 16.51 -2.26 -27.13
C ASP A 66 16.48 -3.09 -28.42
N GLN A 67 15.35 -3.76 -28.67
CA GLN A 67 15.11 -4.55 -29.88
C GLN A 67 14.34 -3.67 -30.89
N ALA A 68 14.94 -2.57 -31.33
CA ALA A 68 14.30 -1.64 -32.26
C ALA A 68 14.92 -1.72 -33.65
N GLY A 69 14.34 -2.58 -34.51
CA GLY A 69 14.54 -2.56 -35.96
C GLY A 69 13.89 -3.74 -36.67
N GLU A 70 13.33 -3.51 -37.86
CA GLU A 70 12.73 -4.53 -38.77
C GLU A 70 13.66 -5.71 -39.14
N ASN A 71 14.92 -5.69 -38.68
CA ASN A 71 15.96 -6.69 -38.96
C ASN A 71 16.47 -7.44 -37.70
N GLY A 72 15.89 -7.22 -36.52
CA GLY A 72 16.22 -8.01 -35.31
C GLY A 72 17.61 -7.75 -34.69
N ILE A 73 18.23 -6.60 -34.95
CA ILE A 73 19.54 -6.24 -34.39
C ILE A 73 19.35 -5.63 -32.99
N THR A 74 19.98 -6.22 -31.97
CA THR A 74 19.98 -5.74 -30.58
C THR A 74 20.91 -4.53 -30.42
N ARG A 75 20.45 -3.46 -29.76
CA ARG A 75 21.28 -2.28 -29.45
C ARG A 75 21.21 -1.90 -27.97
N LEU A 76 22.24 -1.24 -27.47
CA LEU A 76 22.23 -0.63 -26.13
C LEU A 76 21.68 0.79 -26.19
N ALA A 77 20.59 1.04 -25.45
CA ALA A 77 20.06 2.38 -25.25
C ALA A 77 20.56 2.92 -23.90
N SER A 78 21.39 3.97 -23.93
CA SER A 78 21.94 4.60 -22.72
C SER A 78 21.00 5.64 -22.14
N VAL A 79 20.92 5.70 -20.81
CA VAL A 79 20.19 6.68 -20.01
C VAL A 79 21.09 7.17 -18.90
N ARG A 80 21.08 8.49 -18.64
CA ARG A 80 21.87 9.12 -17.58
C ARG A 80 20.97 9.86 -16.60
N CYS A 81 21.12 9.57 -15.31
CA CYS A 81 20.39 10.29 -14.27
C CYS A 81 20.75 11.79 -14.20
N PRO A 82 19.79 12.68 -13.89
CA PRO A 82 20.04 14.10 -13.64
C PRO A 82 21.11 14.38 -12.57
N ASN A 83 21.65 15.61 -12.55
CA ASN A 83 22.69 16.01 -11.60
C ASN A 83 22.19 15.89 -10.15
N GLY A 84 23.00 15.31 -9.27
CA GLY A 84 22.65 15.07 -7.86
C GLY A 84 21.99 13.72 -7.58
N LEU A 85 21.54 13.01 -8.62
CA LEU A 85 20.98 11.67 -8.52
C LEU A 85 22.02 10.60 -8.92
N ALA A 86 21.78 9.37 -8.51
CA ALA A 86 22.45 8.16 -8.96
C ALA A 86 21.37 7.14 -9.37
N PHE A 87 21.68 6.24 -10.29
CA PHE A 87 20.76 5.18 -10.65
C PHE A 87 20.81 4.10 -9.57
N ASP A 88 19.68 3.55 -9.15
CA ASP A 88 19.60 2.39 -8.26
C ASP A 88 19.28 1.15 -9.11
N ILE A 89 20.22 0.18 -9.17
CA ILE A 89 20.08 -1.03 -10.00
C ILE A 89 18.96 -1.95 -9.50
N GLU A 90 18.68 -1.98 -8.20
CA GLU A 90 17.64 -2.85 -7.68
C GLU A 90 16.25 -2.26 -7.93
N ARG A 91 16.11 -0.94 -7.76
CA ARG A 91 14.86 -0.19 -7.98
C ARG A 91 14.59 0.15 -9.44
N GLN A 92 15.61 0.07 -10.30
CA GLN A 92 15.53 0.43 -11.72
C GLN A 92 15.12 1.92 -11.94
N THR A 93 15.54 2.81 -11.03
CA THR A 93 15.18 4.24 -11.03
C THR A 93 16.31 5.14 -10.54
N CYS A 94 16.31 6.42 -10.93
CA CYS A 94 17.22 7.42 -10.36
C CYS A 94 16.74 7.89 -8.97
N ASP A 95 17.60 7.80 -7.97
CA ASP A 95 17.36 8.26 -6.58
C ASP A 95 18.51 9.18 -6.12
N TRP A 96 18.35 9.87 -5.00
CA TRP A 96 19.39 10.70 -4.40
C TRP A 96 20.61 9.85 -4.07
N ARG A 97 21.81 10.38 -4.35
CA ARG A 97 23.09 9.66 -4.15
C ARG A 97 23.25 9.05 -2.75
N THR A 98 22.69 9.68 -1.72
CA THR A 98 22.75 9.18 -0.34
C THR A 98 21.95 7.89 -0.14
N ASN A 99 20.88 7.69 -0.90
CA ASN A 99 19.97 6.56 -0.82
C ASN A 99 20.44 5.36 -1.65
N VAL A 100 21.19 5.62 -2.73
CA VAL A 100 21.75 4.58 -3.61
C VAL A 100 22.96 3.92 -2.93
N LYS A 101 22.80 2.66 -2.52
CA LYS A 101 23.86 1.87 -1.85
C LYS A 101 24.49 0.79 -2.73
N ASN A 102 23.98 0.58 -3.94
CA ASN A 102 24.35 -0.50 -4.86
C ASN A 102 25.16 0.01 -6.06
N CYS A 103 26.00 1.04 -5.85
CA CYS A 103 26.77 1.63 -6.93
C CYS A 103 27.92 0.76 -7.43
N ASP A 104 28.39 -0.10 -6.54
CA ASP A 104 29.38 -1.15 -6.70
C ASP A 104 28.89 -2.36 -7.51
N ARG A 105 27.66 -2.31 -8.05
CA ARG A 105 27.06 -3.41 -8.83
C ARG A 105 26.87 -3.01 -10.29
N VAL A 106 27.04 -3.95 -11.20
CA VAL A 106 26.86 -3.74 -12.65
C VAL A 106 25.44 -4.08 -13.07
N GLU A 107 24.85 -5.10 -12.48
CA GLU A 107 23.53 -5.60 -12.83
C GLU A 107 22.77 -6.11 -11.60
N LYS A 108 21.49 -6.42 -11.78
CA LYS A 108 20.72 -7.13 -10.77
C LYS A 108 21.21 -8.58 -10.70
N PRO A 109 21.49 -9.15 -9.51
CA PRO A 109 21.95 -10.52 -9.40
C PRO A 109 20.92 -11.48 -10.00
N ARG A 110 21.35 -12.28 -11.00
CA ARG A 110 20.51 -13.30 -11.62
C ARG A 110 20.30 -14.45 -10.65
N LYS A 111 19.07 -14.57 -10.16
CA LYS A 111 18.65 -15.67 -9.29
C LYS A 111 18.35 -16.89 -10.15
N VAL A 112 18.87 -18.05 -9.76
CA VAL A 112 18.51 -19.33 -10.40
C VAL A 112 17.05 -19.62 -10.08
N LEU A 113 16.25 -19.86 -11.12
CA LEU A 113 14.82 -20.14 -10.99
C LEU A 113 14.56 -21.66 -10.99
N PRO A 114 13.53 -22.11 -10.27
CA PRO A 114 13.15 -23.51 -10.25
C PRO A 114 12.47 -23.92 -11.56
N ILE A 115 12.58 -25.19 -11.91
CA ILE A 115 12.06 -25.75 -13.16
C ILE A 115 10.61 -26.21 -12.93
N LEU A 116 9.69 -25.24 -12.88
CA LEU A 116 8.27 -25.50 -12.53
C LEU A 116 7.35 -25.72 -13.74
N LYS A 117 7.72 -25.23 -14.92
CA LYS A 117 6.93 -25.31 -16.16
C LYS A 117 7.61 -26.23 -17.15
N THR A 118 7.18 -27.48 -17.21
CA THR A 118 7.69 -28.49 -18.15
C THR A 118 6.54 -29.23 -18.83
N ASP A 119 6.77 -29.68 -20.07
CA ASP A 119 5.76 -30.44 -20.84
C ASP A 119 5.45 -31.79 -20.18
N GLU A 120 6.42 -32.39 -19.50
CA GLU A 120 6.28 -33.60 -18.68
C GLU A 120 6.79 -33.33 -17.24
N PRO A 121 6.16 -33.91 -16.20
CA PRO A 121 6.57 -33.69 -14.82
C PRO A 121 7.97 -34.28 -14.57
N VAL A 122 8.93 -33.42 -14.24
CA VAL A 122 10.33 -33.80 -13.95
C VAL A 122 10.44 -34.58 -12.64
N CYS A 123 9.59 -34.25 -11.67
CA CYS A 123 9.60 -34.81 -10.32
C CYS A 123 8.34 -35.65 -10.05
N PRO A 124 8.41 -36.62 -9.11
CA PRO A 124 7.24 -37.36 -8.63
C PRO A 124 6.15 -36.46 -8.04
N GLU A 125 4.92 -36.96 -7.92
CA GLU A 125 3.82 -36.25 -7.26
C GLU A 125 4.21 -35.79 -5.84
N GLY A 126 3.88 -34.54 -5.51
CA GLY A 126 4.24 -33.90 -4.24
C GLY A 126 5.62 -33.22 -4.24
N LYS A 127 6.45 -33.40 -5.28
CA LYS A 127 7.78 -32.80 -5.39
C LYS A 127 7.90 -31.82 -6.55
N LEU A 128 8.78 -30.85 -6.40
CA LEU A 128 9.07 -29.83 -7.41
C LEU A 128 10.58 -29.76 -7.67
N SER A 129 10.95 -29.36 -8.89
CA SER A 129 12.34 -29.31 -9.35
C SER A 129 12.99 -27.98 -8.99
N CYS A 130 14.10 -28.05 -8.28
CA CYS A 130 15.10 -27.00 -8.18
C CYS A 130 15.66 -26.65 -9.58
N GLY A 131 16.34 -25.51 -9.70
CA GLY A 131 17.01 -25.05 -10.93
C GLY A 131 18.14 -25.98 -11.39
N ASN A 132 18.78 -26.67 -10.45
CA ASN A 132 19.80 -27.68 -10.69
C ASN A 132 19.23 -29.07 -11.06
N GLY A 133 17.91 -29.24 -11.09
CA GLY A 133 17.22 -30.51 -11.39
C GLY A 133 16.99 -31.43 -10.18
N GLU A 134 17.34 -31.02 -8.96
CA GLU A 134 17.04 -31.77 -7.73
C GLU A 134 15.55 -31.66 -7.38
N CYS A 135 14.93 -32.77 -6.95
CA CYS A 135 13.51 -32.79 -6.58
C CYS A 135 13.36 -32.73 -5.05
N ILE A 136 12.76 -31.66 -4.53
CA ILE A 136 12.44 -31.51 -3.11
C ILE A 136 10.91 -31.43 -2.90
N GLU A 137 10.46 -31.58 -1.64
CA GLU A 137 9.02 -31.54 -1.32
C GLU A 137 8.44 -30.15 -1.63
N LYS A 138 7.20 -30.12 -2.12
CA LYS A 138 6.54 -28.88 -2.56
C LYS A 138 6.44 -27.85 -1.42
N GLU A 139 6.25 -28.28 -0.18
CA GLU A 139 6.10 -27.42 0.99
C GLU A 139 7.39 -26.69 1.38
N LEU A 140 8.54 -27.17 0.90
CA LEU A 140 9.85 -26.56 1.14
C LEU A 140 10.09 -25.35 0.26
N PHE A 141 9.35 -25.18 -0.84
CA PHE A 141 9.47 -23.98 -1.67
C PHE A 141 8.89 -22.76 -0.97
N CYS A 142 9.62 -21.65 -0.99
CA CYS A 142 9.23 -20.35 -0.45
C CYS A 142 8.93 -20.40 1.05
N ASN A 143 9.83 -21.03 1.80
CA ASN A 143 9.74 -21.20 3.26
C ASN A 143 10.78 -20.35 4.03
N ASP A 144 11.49 -19.45 3.35
CA ASP A 144 12.61 -18.62 3.83
C ASP A 144 13.88 -19.40 4.22
N LYS A 145 14.00 -20.66 3.82
CA LYS A 145 15.16 -21.51 4.07
C LYS A 145 15.61 -22.14 2.76
N PRO A 146 16.85 -21.90 2.31
CA PRO A 146 17.37 -22.56 1.12
C PRO A 146 17.49 -24.07 1.36
N ASP A 147 16.59 -24.83 0.75
CA ASP A 147 16.58 -26.30 0.74
C ASP A 147 17.18 -26.86 -0.56
N CYS A 148 17.11 -26.12 -1.67
CA CYS A 148 17.86 -26.44 -2.88
C CYS A 148 19.34 -26.04 -2.74
N LYS A 149 20.27 -26.83 -3.30
CA LYS A 149 21.71 -26.49 -3.31
C LYS A 149 22.05 -25.21 -4.08
N ASP A 150 21.18 -24.81 -5.01
CA ASP A 150 21.28 -23.59 -5.81
C ASP A 150 20.35 -22.48 -5.32
N GLU A 151 19.70 -22.67 -4.17
CA GLU A 151 18.77 -21.73 -3.53
C GLU A 151 17.57 -21.32 -4.42
N SER A 152 17.28 -22.12 -5.46
CA SER A 152 16.26 -21.79 -6.46
C SER A 152 14.83 -21.88 -5.94
N ASP A 153 14.60 -22.65 -4.86
CA ASP A 153 13.35 -22.78 -4.15
C ASP A 153 12.84 -21.46 -3.57
N GLU A 154 13.73 -20.55 -3.17
CA GLU A 154 13.40 -19.26 -2.56
C GLU A 154 13.39 -18.10 -3.57
N ASN A 155 13.59 -18.39 -4.85
CA ASN A 155 13.74 -17.38 -5.90
C ASN A 155 12.45 -17.11 -6.70
N ALA A 156 11.40 -17.93 -6.50
CA ALA A 156 10.13 -17.83 -7.22
C ALA A 156 8.94 -17.49 -6.32
N CYS A 157 9.11 -16.71 -5.26
CA CYS A 157 8.09 -16.54 -4.19
C CYS A 157 7.13 -15.35 -4.37
N THR A 158 6.97 -14.86 -5.61
CA THR A 158 6.00 -13.79 -5.89
C THR A 158 4.59 -14.35 -6.08
N VAL A 159 3.57 -13.50 -6.00
CA VAL A 159 2.15 -13.86 -6.27
C VAL A 159 1.97 -14.60 -7.60
N GLU A 160 2.80 -14.29 -8.61
CA GLU A 160 2.73 -14.90 -9.94
C GLU A 160 3.53 -16.19 -10.07
N THR A 161 4.59 -16.36 -9.29
CA THR A 161 5.58 -17.44 -9.51
C THR A 161 5.58 -18.49 -8.42
N ASP A 162 4.96 -18.22 -7.27
CA ASP A 162 4.95 -19.13 -6.12
C ASP A 162 4.27 -20.46 -6.50
N PRO A 163 4.96 -21.59 -6.39
CA PRO A 163 4.38 -22.91 -6.69
C PRO A 163 3.25 -23.31 -5.72
N ASN A 164 3.21 -22.71 -4.53
CA ASN A 164 2.20 -22.87 -3.50
C ASN A 164 1.17 -21.75 -3.50
N ARG A 165 1.12 -20.93 -4.56
CA ARG A 165 0.17 -19.83 -4.67
C ARG A 165 -1.27 -20.30 -4.56
N ALA A 166 -2.12 -19.43 -4.01
CA ALA A 166 -3.55 -19.63 -4.00
C ALA A 166 -4.09 -19.81 -5.44
N PRO A 167 -5.08 -20.70 -5.65
CA PRO A 167 -5.71 -20.85 -6.95
C PRO A 167 -6.48 -19.58 -7.34
N ASP A 168 -6.76 -19.43 -8.63
CA ASP A 168 -7.68 -18.40 -9.10
C ASP A 168 -9.09 -18.63 -8.50
N CYS A 169 -9.85 -17.56 -8.31
CA CYS A 169 -11.16 -17.60 -7.68
C CYS A 169 -12.07 -18.67 -8.30
N ASP A 170 -12.54 -19.61 -7.47
CA ASP A 170 -13.60 -20.58 -7.81
C ASP A 170 -14.89 -20.21 -7.07
N PRO A 171 -15.88 -19.58 -7.73
CA PRO A 171 -17.15 -19.21 -7.12
C PRO A 171 -18.00 -20.38 -6.64
N THR A 172 -17.67 -21.62 -7.02
CA THR A 172 -18.39 -22.81 -6.55
C THR A 172 -17.92 -23.27 -5.18
N GLN A 173 -16.67 -22.98 -4.83
CA GLN A 173 -16.06 -23.28 -3.53
C GLN A 173 -16.10 -22.07 -2.60
N CYS A 174 -15.95 -20.86 -3.15
CA CYS A 174 -15.98 -19.62 -2.40
C CYS A 174 -17.41 -19.08 -2.25
N VAL A 175 -18.06 -19.45 -1.15
CA VAL A 175 -19.44 -19.07 -0.86
C VAL A 175 -19.55 -18.25 0.44
N LEU A 176 -20.43 -17.25 0.42
CA LEU A 176 -20.77 -16.45 1.60
C LEU A 176 -21.44 -17.34 2.66
N PRO A 177 -21.27 -17.05 3.97
CA PRO A 177 -20.62 -15.85 4.54
C PRO A 177 -19.10 -15.98 4.73
N ASP A 178 -18.52 -17.17 4.54
CA ASP A 178 -17.13 -17.44 4.92
C ASP A 178 -16.12 -17.00 3.86
N CYS A 179 -16.51 -17.03 2.58
CA CYS A 179 -15.64 -16.69 1.46
C CYS A 179 -16.36 -15.80 0.44
N PHE A 180 -15.65 -14.79 -0.06
CA PHE A 180 -16.10 -14.00 -1.20
C PHE A 180 -14.95 -13.69 -2.14
N CYS A 181 -15.11 -14.04 -3.42
CA CYS A 181 -14.19 -13.68 -4.48
C CYS A 181 -14.92 -13.52 -5.82
N SER A 182 -14.28 -12.83 -6.75
CA SER A 182 -14.65 -12.81 -8.17
C SER A 182 -13.40 -12.67 -9.03
N ALA A 183 -13.49 -12.97 -10.33
CA ALA A 183 -12.32 -13.01 -11.21
C ALA A 183 -11.56 -11.68 -11.28
N ASP A 184 -12.27 -10.55 -11.21
CA ASP A 184 -11.72 -9.19 -11.30
C ASP A 184 -12.05 -8.33 -10.07
N GLY A 185 -12.73 -8.90 -9.07
CA GLY A 185 -13.07 -8.22 -7.82
C GLY A 185 -14.23 -7.22 -7.94
N THR A 186 -14.89 -7.11 -9.09
CA THR A 186 -15.90 -6.07 -9.34
C THR A 186 -17.34 -6.54 -9.08
N ARG A 187 -17.56 -7.85 -8.91
CA ARG A 187 -18.89 -8.42 -8.70
C ARG A 187 -19.48 -7.99 -7.36
N ILE A 188 -20.77 -7.70 -7.36
CA ILE A 188 -21.53 -7.31 -6.16
C ILE A 188 -21.85 -8.58 -5.31
N PRO A 189 -21.61 -8.57 -3.99
CA PRO A 189 -22.03 -9.62 -3.07
C PRO A 189 -23.53 -9.93 -3.17
N GLY A 190 -23.90 -11.20 -3.16
CA GLY A 190 -25.29 -11.64 -3.31
C GLY A 190 -25.88 -11.46 -4.72
N SER A 191 -25.13 -10.92 -5.68
CA SER A 191 -25.61 -10.58 -7.04
C SER A 191 -26.83 -9.66 -7.04
N ILE A 192 -26.89 -8.75 -6.06
CA ILE A 192 -27.92 -7.71 -5.96
C ILE A 192 -27.74 -6.70 -7.12
N GLU A 193 -28.85 -6.23 -7.68
CA GLU A 193 -28.81 -5.18 -8.70
C GLU A 193 -28.15 -3.90 -8.14
N PRO A 194 -27.26 -3.22 -8.89
CA PRO A 194 -26.51 -2.07 -8.37
C PRO A 194 -27.38 -0.98 -7.75
N ASN A 195 -28.60 -0.77 -8.26
CA ASN A 195 -29.51 0.24 -7.74
C ASN A 195 -30.10 -0.10 -6.34
N GLN A 196 -30.13 -1.38 -5.95
CA GLN A 196 -30.60 -1.89 -4.66
C GLN A 196 -29.49 -2.05 -3.62
N VAL A 197 -28.23 -1.83 -3.99
CA VAL A 197 -27.08 -1.92 -3.07
C VAL A 197 -26.90 -0.60 -2.32
N PRO A 198 -26.72 -0.57 -0.99
CA PRO A 198 -26.33 0.66 -0.31
C PRO A 198 -24.95 1.13 -0.75
N GLN A 199 -24.79 2.41 -1.00
CA GLN A 199 -23.45 2.98 -1.09
C GLN A 199 -22.88 3.13 0.31
N MET A 200 -21.96 2.23 0.66
CA MET A 200 -21.19 2.31 1.91
C MET A 200 -20.02 3.27 1.74
N ILE A 201 -19.78 4.10 2.75
CA ILE A 201 -18.61 4.97 2.87
C ILE A 201 -17.91 4.65 4.19
N THR A 202 -16.62 4.32 4.13
CA THR A 202 -15.81 4.02 5.33
C THR A 202 -14.84 5.16 5.58
N LEU A 203 -15.08 5.90 6.66
CA LEU A 203 -14.16 6.95 7.13
C LEU A 203 -13.15 6.31 8.06
N THR A 204 -11.86 6.40 7.73
CA THR A 204 -10.81 5.84 8.59
C THR A 204 -9.75 6.85 8.97
N PHE A 205 -9.28 6.77 10.22
CA PHE A 205 -8.22 7.62 10.74
C PHE A 205 -7.05 6.76 11.24
N ASN A 206 -5.84 7.07 10.77
CA ASN A 206 -4.62 6.38 11.16
C ASN A 206 -3.83 7.20 12.19
N GLY A 207 -3.19 6.50 13.12
CA GLY A 207 -2.20 7.05 14.03
C GLY A 207 -2.68 7.17 15.48
N ALA A 208 -1.97 7.97 16.27
CA ALA A 208 -2.25 8.11 17.70
C ALA A 208 -3.51 8.93 17.96
N VAL A 209 -4.37 8.47 18.88
CA VAL A 209 -5.54 9.23 19.33
C VAL A 209 -5.18 10.01 20.58
N ASN A 210 -5.21 11.34 20.52
CA ASN A 210 -4.78 12.18 21.63
C ASN A 210 -5.46 13.57 21.58
N VAL A 211 -5.05 14.47 22.47
CA VAL A 211 -5.61 15.82 22.58
C VAL A 211 -5.48 16.66 21.31
N ASP A 212 -4.58 16.29 20.39
CA ASP A 212 -4.38 17.01 19.14
C ASP A 212 -5.45 16.70 18.08
N ASN A 213 -6.23 15.62 18.25
CA ASN A 213 -7.21 15.19 17.24
C ASN A 213 -8.59 14.81 17.78
N ILE A 214 -8.78 14.68 19.10
CA ILE A 214 -10.10 14.40 19.69
C ILE A 214 -11.14 15.46 19.29
N ASP A 215 -10.76 16.74 19.25
CA ASP A 215 -11.64 17.84 18.84
C ASP A 215 -12.14 17.69 17.39
N LEU A 216 -11.26 17.28 16.47
CA LEU A 216 -11.63 16.97 15.09
C LEU A 216 -12.64 15.81 15.04
N TYR A 217 -12.43 14.75 15.82
CA TYR A 217 -13.32 13.61 15.85
C TYR A 217 -14.69 13.98 16.42
N GLU A 218 -14.76 14.82 17.44
CA GLU A 218 -16.01 15.33 17.99
C GLU A 218 -16.78 16.21 17.00
N ASP A 219 -16.08 17.04 16.22
CA ASP A 219 -16.69 17.86 15.16
C ASP A 219 -17.29 16.99 14.03
N VAL A 220 -16.58 15.93 13.62
CA VAL A 220 -17.02 15.01 12.54
C VAL A 220 -18.10 14.04 13.04
N PHE A 221 -17.97 13.53 14.27
CA PHE A 221 -18.86 12.55 14.90
C PHE A 221 -19.63 13.14 16.09
N ASN A 222 -20.30 14.27 15.86
CA ASN A 222 -20.99 15.07 16.89
C ASN A 222 -22.25 14.41 17.50
N GLY A 223 -22.58 13.18 17.14
CA GLY A 223 -23.76 12.45 17.60
C GLY A 223 -25.10 12.90 17.01
N GLN A 224 -25.11 13.90 16.13
CA GLN A 224 -26.33 14.43 15.47
C GLN A 224 -26.47 13.95 14.02
N ARG A 225 -25.38 13.43 13.43
CA ARG A 225 -25.35 12.91 12.06
C ARG A 225 -25.74 11.43 12.05
N ASN A 226 -26.89 11.12 11.48
CA ASN A 226 -27.45 9.78 11.46
C ASN A 226 -27.60 9.25 10.03
N ASN A 227 -27.26 7.98 9.85
CA ASN A 227 -27.57 7.20 8.66
C ASN A 227 -29.10 7.03 8.49
N PRO A 228 -29.57 6.60 7.29
CA PRO A 228 -31.01 6.42 7.03
C PRO A 228 -31.73 5.42 7.95
N ASN A 229 -31.00 4.53 8.64
CA ASN A 229 -31.55 3.62 9.64
C ASN A 229 -31.76 4.27 11.03
N GLY A 230 -31.44 5.56 11.18
CA GLY A 230 -31.57 6.32 12.42
C GLY A 230 -30.36 6.21 13.36
N CYS A 231 -29.34 5.42 13.01
CA CYS A 231 -28.13 5.26 13.80
C CYS A 231 -27.09 6.31 13.45
N GLN A 232 -26.30 6.73 14.43
CA GLN A 232 -25.20 7.66 14.20
C GLN A 232 -24.20 7.11 13.19
N ILE A 233 -23.63 8.00 12.38
CA ILE A 233 -22.54 7.64 11.47
C ILE A 233 -21.34 7.08 12.24
N ARG A 234 -20.68 6.07 11.67
CA ARG A 234 -19.51 5.42 12.29
C ARG A 234 -18.25 5.61 11.45
N GLY A 235 -17.12 5.32 12.08
CA GLY A 235 -15.79 5.40 11.47
C GLY A 235 -14.88 4.38 12.14
N THR A 236 -13.75 4.10 11.50
CA THR A 236 -12.76 3.12 11.94
C THR A 236 -11.44 3.80 12.27
N PHE A 237 -10.89 3.56 13.45
CA PHE A 237 -9.65 4.16 13.93
C PHE A 237 -8.57 3.09 13.99
N PHE A 238 -7.56 3.20 13.12
CA PHE A 238 -6.37 2.36 13.18
C PHE A 238 -5.37 3.04 14.11
N VAL A 239 -5.31 2.55 15.36
CA VAL A 239 -4.61 3.20 16.46
C VAL A 239 -3.18 2.68 16.59
N SER A 240 -2.21 3.59 16.59
CA SER A 240 -0.81 3.29 16.93
C SER A 240 -0.55 3.49 18.43
N HIS A 241 0.40 2.77 19.03
CA HIS A 241 0.61 2.86 20.49
C HIS A 241 1.21 4.21 20.94
N LYS A 242 2.31 4.65 20.33
CA LYS A 242 3.08 5.80 20.82
C LYS A 242 2.21 7.07 20.88
N TYR A 243 2.22 7.77 22.02
CA TYR A 243 1.44 8.99 22.29
C TYR A 243 -0.10 8.86 22.32
N THR A 244 -0.64 7.64 22.27
CA THR A 244 -2.10 7.43 22.36
C THR A 244 -2.64 7.61 23.78
N ASN A 245 -3.79 8.26 23.87
CA ASN A 245 -4.63 8.34 25.05
C ASN A 245 -5.70 7.24 24.99
N TYR A 246 -5.51 6.17 25.76
CA TYR A 246 -6.41 5.03 25.78
C TYR A 246 -7.78 5.30 26.42
N SER A 247 -7.90 6.34 27.25
CA SER A 247 -9.24 6.78 27.72
C SER A 247 -10.09 7.37 26.58
N ALA A 248 -9.45 8.04 25.61
CA ALA A 248 -10.13 8.55 24.43
C ALA A 248 -10.47 7.42 23.45
N VAL A 249 -9.57 6.44 23.26
CA VAL A 249 -9.84 5.23 22.48
C VAL A 249 -11.03 4.46 23.06
N GLN A 250 -11.08 4.31 24.38
CA GLN A 250 -12.21 3.70 25.09
C GLN A 250 -13.52 4.45 24.81
N ASP A 251 -13.52 5.78 24.85
CA ASP A 251 -14.73 6.56 24.57
C ASP A 251 -15.17 6.47 23.09
N LEU A 252 -14.23 6.44 22.14
CA LEU A 252 -14.53 6.20 20.73
C LEU A 252 -15.20 4.83 20.51
N HIS A 253 -14.66 3.77 21.12
CA HIS A 253 -15.24 2.43 21.07
C HIS A 253 -16.62 2.35 21.73
N ARG A 254 -16.79 3.02 22.87
CA ARG A 254 -18.08 3.13 23.58
C ARG A 254 -19.12 3.82 22.70
N ARG A 255 -18.72 4.87 21.97
CA ARG A 255 -19.56 5.55 20.99
C ARG A 255 -19.85 4.71 19.74
N GLY A 256 -19.31 3.49 19.63
CA GLY A 256 -19.60 2.57 18.53
C GLY A 256 -18.71 2.74 17.31
N HIS A 257 -17.65 3.54 17.40
CA HIS A 257 -16.60 3.53 16.39
C HIS A 257 -15.79 2.24 16.50
N GLU A 258 -15.28 1.77 15.37
CA GLU A 258 -14.42 0.60 15.33
C GLU A 258 -12.99 0.99 15.67
N ILE A 259 -12.32 0.17 16.47
CA ILE A 259 -10.91 0.31 16.81
C ILE A 259 -10.14 -0.85 16.16
N GLY A 260 -9.21 -0.50 15.27
CA GLY A 260 -8.26 -1.42 14.66
C GLY A 260 -6.83 -1.10 15.08
N VAL A 261 -5.91 -1.99 14.74
CA VAL A 261 -4.49 -1.89 15.11
C VAL A 261 -3.68 -1.21 14.00
N PHE A 262 -2.79 -0.29 14.37
CA PHE A 262 -1.84 0.38 13.46
C PHE A 262 -0.39 0.30 13.98
N SER A 263 0.00 -0.92 14.33
CA SER A 263 1.25 -1.30 14.99
C SER A 263 1.56 -0.59 16.31
N LEU A 264 2.59 -1.09 16.99
CA LEU A 264 3.04 -0.57 18.26
C LEU A 264 4.06 0.55 18.02
N THR A 265 5.11 0.27 17.26
CA THR A 265 6.25 1.18 17.12
C THR A 265 6.06 2.25 16.06
N HIS A 266 5.31 1.93 15.01
CA HIS A 266 5.27 2.70 13.77
C HIS A 266 6.69 3.04 13.26
N LYS A 267 7.63 2.08 13.30
CA LYS A 267 8.99 2.23 12.76
C LYS A 267 8.98 2.85 11.36
N ASP A 268 9.82 3.88 11.19
CA ASP A 268 9.88 4.69 9.96
C ASP A 268 10.48 3.95 8.75
N GLU A 269 11.18 2.84 9.00
CA GLU A 269 11.89 2.06 7.98
C GLU A 269 10.91 1.18 7.19
N PRO A 270 10.63 1.48 5.90
CA PRO A 270 9.59 0.73 5.17
C PRO A 270 9.95 -0.74 4.89
N ASN A 271 11.26 -1.04 4.86
CA ASN A 271 11.77 -2.39 4.68
C ASN A 271 11.54 -3.26 5.93
N TYR A 272 11.47 -2.66 7.13
CA TYR A 272 11.14 -3.40 8.36
C TYR A 272 9.79 -4.11 8.23
N TRP A 273 8.81 -3.44 7.64
CA TRP A 273 7.48 -3.99 7.40
C TRP A 273 7.47 -4.97 6.22
N THR A 274 8.08 -4.56 5.10
CA THR A 274 8.08 -5.39 3.87
C THR A 274 8.80 -6.72 4.08
N GLN A 275 9.87 -6.74 4.87
CA GLN A 275 10.69 -7.93 5.16
C GLN A 275 10.49 -8.43 6.60
N GLY A 276 9.40 -8.00 7.25
CA GLY A 276 9.12 -8.35 8.65
C GLY A 276 8.90 -9.84 8.81
N SER A 277 9.56 -10.44 9.80
CA SER A 277 9.35 -11.84 10.15
C SER A 277 7.96 -12.05 10.79
N TYR A 278 7.53 -13.31 10.92
CA TYR A 278 6.31 -13.64 11.65
C TYR A 278 6.31 -13.04 13.06
N ASP A 279 7.45 -13.14 13.78
CA ASP A 279 7.59 -12.63 15.14
C ASP A 279 7.55 -11.09 15.20
N ASP A 280 8.07 -10.40 14.18
CA ASP A 280 7.95 -8.94 14.07
C ASP A 280 6.49 -8.53 13.95
N TRP A 281 5.74 -9.15 13.03
CA TRP A 281 4.31 -8.89 12.84
C TRP A 281 3.50 -9.22 14.09
N LEU A 282 3.82 -10.32 14.77
CA LEU A 282 3.18 -10.73 16.00
C LEU A 282 3.38 -9.68 17.11
N ALA A 283 4.62 -9.26 17.34
CA ALA A 283 4.94 -8.31 18.39
C ALA A 283 4.36 -6.91 18.11
N GLU A 284 4.35 -6.50 16.84
CA GLU A 284 3.81 -5.19 16.44
C GLU A 284 2.28 -5.14 16.46
N MET A 285 1.60 -6.17 15.95
CA MET A 285 0.14 -6.15 15.75
C MET A 285 -0.62 -6.78 16.92
N ALA A 286 -0.30 -8.02 17.29
CA ALA A 286 -0.96 -8.67 18.43
C ALA A 286 -0.54 -8.01 19.76
N GLY A 287 0.72 -7.56 19.87
CA GLY A 287 1.18 -6.75 21.00
C GLY A 287 0.40 -5.44 21.12
N ALA A 288 0.19 -4.71 20.02
CA ALA A 288 -0.63 -3.50 20.04
C ALA A 288 -2.11 -3.77 20.38
N ARG A 289 -2.70 -4.86 19.86
CA ARG A 289 -4.05 -5.30 20.26
C ARG A 289 -4.14 -5.48 21.77
N LEU A 290 -3.21 -6.21 22.36
CA LEU A 290 -3.17 -6.46 23.81
C LEU A 290 -3.08 -5.15 24.62
N ILE A 291 -2.27 -4.19 24.18
CA ILE A 291 -2.17 -2.87 24.82
C ILE A 291 -3.51 -2.14 24.74
N ILE A 292 -4.17 -2.12 23.58
CA ILE A 292 -5.47 -1.46 23.43
C ILE A 292 -6.52 -2.14 24.33
N GLU A 293 -6.65 -3.46 24.28
CA GLU A 293 -7.60 -4.21 25.11
C GLU A 293 -7.42 -3.90 26.60
N ARG A 294 -6.17 -3.92 27.07
CA ARG A 294 -5.83 -3.70 28.47
C ARG A 294 -6.05 -2.25 28.92
N PHE A 295 -5.53 -1.27 28.18
CA PHE A 295 -5.54 0.13 28.64
C PHE A 295 -6.78 0.92 28.21
N ALA A 296 -7.52 0.47 27.19
CA ALA A 296 -8.85 0.98 26.86
C ALA A 296 -9.99 0.14 27.49
N ASN A 297 -9.66 -0.97 28.18
CA ASN A 297 -10.63 -1.89 28.80
C ASN A 297 -11.70 -2.37 27.81
N ILE A 298 -11.26 -2.84 26.65
CA ILE A 298 -12.11 -3.42 25.60
C ILE A 298 -12.00 -4.94 25.72
N THR A 299 -13.10 -5.61 26.05
CA THR A 299 -13.12 -7.04 26.42
C THR A 299 -14.07 -7.88 25.57
N ASP A 300 -14.75 -7.26 24.60
CA ASP A 300 -15.72 -7.91 23.71
C ASP A 300 -15.07 -8.59 22.49
N GLY A 301 -13.74 -8.60 22.40
CA GLY A 301 -12.99 -9.19 21.29
C GLY A 301 -13.20 -8.46 19.96
N SER A 302 -13.63 -7.19 19.98
CA SER A 302 -13.95 -6.41 18.77
C SER A 302 -12.74 -5.82 18.04
N ILE A 303 -11.51 -5.98 18.57
CA ILE A 303 -10.28 -5.49 17.94
C ILE A 303 -9.75 -6.53 16.96
N ILE A 304 -10.36 -6.56 15.78
CA ILE A 304 -10.18 -7.62 14.77
C ILE A 304 -9.59 -7.13 13.45
N GLY A 305 -9.50 -5.81 13.27
CA GLY A 305 -8.93 -5.19 12.07
C GLY A 305 -7.52 -4.70 12.31
N MET A 306 -6.69 -4.77 11.27
CA MET A 306 -5.37 -4.13 11.29
C MET A 306 -5.05 -3.42 9.98
N ARG A 307 -4.10 -2.48 10.07
CA ARG A 307 -3.50 -1.80 8.93
C ARG A 307 -2.00 -1.71 9.15
N ALA A 308 -1.22 -2.01 8.12
CA ALA A 308 0.22 -1.92 8.12
C ALA A 308 0.68 -0.46 7.97
N PRO A 309 1.66 -0.01 8.77
CA PRO A 309 2.30 1.29 8.60
C PRO A 309 2.84 1.49 7.18
N TYR A 310 2.68 2.70 6.66
CA TYR A 310 3.03 3.08 5.28
C TYR A 310 2.39 2.20 4.19
N LEU A 311 1.35 1.42 4.51
CA LEU A 311 0.74 0.42 3.63
C LEU A 311 1.77 -0.61 3.11
N ARG A 312 2.80 -0.90 3.90
CA ARG A 312 3.82 -1.90 3.56
C ARG A 312 3.36 -3.29 3.98
N VAL A 313 2.85 -4.02 3.01
CA VAL A 313 2.38 -5.40 3.20
C VAL A 313 3.56 -6.36 3.39
N GLY A 314 3.42 -7.29 4.33
CA GLY A 314 4.46 -8.22 4.75
C GLY A 314 4.41 -9.60 4.09
N GLY A 315 3.97 -9.69 2.84
CA GLY A 315 3.85 -10.96 2.12
C GLY A 315 2.97 -11.97 2.85
N ASN A 316 3.28 -13.26 2.76
CA ASN A 316 2.53 -14.29 3.49
C ASN A 316 2.65 -14.16 5.02
N LYS A 317 3.78 -13.68 5.55
CA LYS A 317 4.04 -13.63 7.01
C LYS A 317 3.04 -12.78 7.77
N GLN A 318 2.65 -11.64 7.20
CA GLN A 318 1.61 -10.80 7.77
C GLN A 318 0.30 -11.59 7.93
N PHE A 319 -0.14 -12.28 6.87
CA PHE A 319 -1.43 -12.97 6.85
C PHE A 319 -1.41 -14.31 7.60
N GLU A 320 -0.27 -15.00 7.65
CA GLU A 320 -0.02 -16.15 8.54
C GLU A 320 -0.22 -15.74 10.00
N MET A 321 0.44 -14.66 10.43
CA MET A 321 0.28 -14.10 11.77
C MET A 321 -1.17 -13.70 12.04
N MET A 322 -1.83 -13.05 11.07
CA MET A 322 -3.23 -12.66 11.23
C MET A 322 -4.15 -13.85 11.45
N ALA A 323 -3.98 -14.92 10.68
CA ALA A 323 -4.77 -16.15 10.82
C ALA A 323 -4.55 -16.79 12.20
N ASP A 324 -3.29 -16.96 12.61
CA ASP A 324 -2.94 -17.57 13.90
C ASP A 324 -3.37 -16.71 15.10
N GLN A 325 -3.44 -15.39 14.93
CA GLN A 325 -3.87 -14.43 15.95
C GLN A 325 -5.35 -14.03 15.83
N PHE A 326 -6.12 -14.68 14.95
CA PHE A 326 -7.56 -14.44 14.76
C PHE A 326 -7.93 -12.99 14.41
N PHE A 327 -7.07 -12.28 13.66
CA PHE A 327 -7.47 -11.04 12.99
C PHE A 327 -8.42 -11.39 11.84
N VAL A 328 -9.53 -10.66 11.73
CA VAL A 328 -10.59 -10.95 10.74
C VAL A 328 -10.26 -10.31 9.40
N TYR A 329 -9.71 -9.10 9.41
CA TYR A 329 -9.42 -8.39 8.17
C TYR A 329 -8.17 -7.52 8.22
N ASP A 330 -7.53 -7.39 7.05
CA ASP A 330 -6.48 -6.41 6.78
C ASP A 330 -7.08 -5.27 5.94
N ALA A 331 -6.54 -4.07 6.11
CA ALA A 331 -6.89 -2.91 5.31
C ALA A 331 -5.61 -2.20 4.82
N SER A 332 -4.68 -2.97 4.25
CA SER A 332 -3.37 -2.49 3.80
C SER A 332 -3.09 -2.75 2.33
N ILE A 333 -3.81 -3.67 1.69
CA ILE A 333 -3.62 -3.95 0.27
C ILE A 333 -4.27 -2.86 -0.57
N THR A 334 -3.51 -2.32 -1.52
CA THR A 334 -3.98 -1.27 -2.41
C THR A 334 -4.33 -1.81 -3.79
N ALA A 335 -5.50 -1.40 -4.30
CA ALA A 335 -5.91 -1.69 -5.67
C ALA A 335 -5.60 -0.50 -6.58
N PRO A 336 -5.00 -0.73 -7.76
CA PRO A 336 -4.70 0.35 -8.70
C PRO A 336 -5.97 1.03 -9.18
N LEU A 337 -5.86 2.30 -9.60
CA LEU A 337 -6.99 3.07 -10.10
C LEU A 337 -7.67 2.37 -11.29
N GLY A 338 -8.89 1.91 -11.06
CA GLY A 338 -9.78 1.33 -12.07
C GLY A 338 -11.04 2.16 -12.29
N ARG A 339 -11.70 1.96 -13.45
CA ARG A 339 -13.01 2.59 -13.72
C ARG A 339 -14.10 2.06 -12.78
N VAL A 340 -14.06 0.74 -12.53
CA VAL A 340 -14.94 0.05 -11.59
C VAL A 340 -14.10 -0.31 -10.38
N PRO A 341 -14.44 0.20 -9.18
CA PRO A 341 -13.70 -0.15 -7.97
C PRO A 341 -13.94 -1.60 -7.54
N ILE A 342 -13.00 -2.13 -6.77
CA ILE A 342 -12.98 -3.51 -6.29
C ILE A 342 -13.72 -3.61 -4.95
N TRP A 343 -14.59 -4.62 -4.81
CA TRP A 343 -15.22 -4.98 -3.54
C TRP A 343 -14.21 -5.69 -2.63
N PRO A 344 -14.35 -5.63 -1.29
CA PRO A 344 -13.58 -6.47 -0.39
C PRO A 344 -13.67 -7.95 -0.80
N TYR A 345 -12.65 -8.74 -0.46
CA TYR A 345 -12.57 -10.15 -0.84
C TYR A 345 -11.80 -10.94 0.22
N THR A 346 -11.96 -12.25 0.25
CA THR A 346 -11.20 -13.13 1.14
C THR A 346 -9.96 -13.69 0.45
N LEU A 347 -8.88 -13.87 1.20
CA LEU A 347 -7.59 -14.35 0.70
C LEU A 347 -7.47 -15.89 0.64
N TYR A 348 -8.58 -16.63 0.66
CA TYR A 348 -8.58 -18.06 0.34
C TYR A 348 -8.11 -18.33 -1.09
N PHE A 349 -8.44 -17.40 -1.99
CA PHE A 349 -8.08 -17.44 -3.41
C PHE A 349 -7.15 -16.29 -3.74
N ARG A 350 -6.53 -16.37 -4.91
CA ARG A 350 -5.65 -15.33 -5.42
C ARG A 350 -6.37 -13.98 -5.50
N MET A 351 -5.64 -12.92 -5.17
CA MET A 351 -6.10 -11.54 -5.27
C MET A 351 -6.58 -11.20 -6.71
N PRO A 352 -7.71 -10.47 -6.85
CA PRO A 352 -8.29 -10.15 -8.15
C PRO A 352 -7.61 -8.97 -8.87
N HIS A 353 -6.49 -8.47 -8.35
CA HIS A 353 -5.74 -7.36 -8.93
C HIS A 353 -4.24 -7.52 -8.70
N LYS A 354 -3.46 -6.74 -9.46
CA LYS A 354 -2.01 -6.69 -9.29
C LYS A 354 -1.64 -6.08 -7.95
N CYS A 355 -0.57 -6.61 -7.34
CA CYS A 355 0.04 -5.99 -6.16
C CYS A 355 0.71 -4.66 -6.55
N ASN A 356 0.02 -3.55 -6.34
CA ASN A 356 0.52 -2.20 -6.58
C ASN A 356 0.92 -1.53 -5.26
N GLY A 357 1.83 -0.54 -5.28
CA GLY A 357 2.14 0.32 -4.13
C GLY A 357 2.86 -0.30 -2.93
N ASN A 358 2.82 -1.63 -2.77
CA ASN A 358 3.16 -2.32 -1.51
C ASN A 358 4.55 -3.01 -1.55
N ALA A 359 5.53 -2.41 -2.23
CA ALA A 359 6.83 -3.03 -2.56
C ALA A 359 6.71 -4.40 -3.27
N HIS A 360 5.58 -4.68 -3.90
CA HIS A 360 5.26 -5.95 -4.56
C HIS A 360 5.32 -7.20 -3.67
N ASN A 361 5.31 -7.05 -2.34
CA ASN A 361 5.29 -8.17 -1.38
C ASN A 361 3.87 -8.45 -0.85
N CYS A 362 2.92 -8.70 -1.76
CA CYS A 362 1.57 -9.13 -1.39
C CYS A 362 1.53 -10.64 -1.09
N PRO A 363 0.52 -11.14 -0.34
CA PRO A 363 0.39 -12.56 -0.06
C PRO A 363 0.19 -13.36 -1.36
N SER A 364 0.96 -14.44 -1.51
CA SER A 364 0.83 -15.37 -2.64
C SER A 364 -0.06 -16.57 -2.31
N ARG A 365 -0.12 -16.98 -1.03
CA ARG A 365 -0.80 -18.20 -0.55
C ARG A 365 -2.20 -17.92 -0.02
N SER A 366 -2.94 -18.99 0.24
CA SER A 366 -4.28 -18.94 0.79
C SER A 366 -4.27 -18.63 2.29
N HIS A 367 -4.99 -17.59 2.70
CA HIS A 367 -5.15 -17.16 4.09
C HIS A 367 -6.62 -16.92 4.44
N PRO A 368 -7.11 -17.37 5.61
CA PRO A 368 -8.50 -17.19 6.04
C PRO A 368 -8.78 -15.77 6.58
N VAL A 369 -8.44 -14.75 5.79
CA VAL A 369 -8.50 -13.33 6.17
C VAL A 369 -9.26 -12.54 5.11
N TRP A 370 -10.08 -11.59 5.55
CA TRP A 370 -10.72 -10.61 4.67
C TRP A 370 -9.75 -9.49 4.32
N GLU A 371 -9.73 -9.08 3.05
CA GLU A 371 -9.04 -7.87 2.61
C GLU A 371 -10.05 -6.75 2.38
N MET A 372 -10.02 -5.75 3.24
CA MET A 372 -10.71 -4.46 3.07
C MET A 372 -9.89 -3.57 2.14
N VAL A 373 -9.84 -3.98 0.88
CA VAL A 373 -9.01 -3.41 -0.18
C VAL A 373 -9.14 -1.89 -0.29
N MET A 374 -8.00 -1.22 -0.37
CA MET A 374 -7.92 0.23 -0.52
C MET A 374 -7.88 0.61 -2.00
N ASN A 375 -9.05 0.94 -2.55
CA ASN A 375 -9.16 1.44 -3.92
C ASN A 375 -8.52 2.82 -4.05
N GLU A 376 -7.61 3.00 -5.02
CA GLU A 376 -7.07 4.31 -5.35
C GLU A 376 -8.18 5.34 -5.69
N LEU A 377 -8.07 6.51 -5.08
CA LEU A 377 -8.87 7.68 -5.43
C LEU A 377 -8.31 8.32 -6.72
N ASP A 378 -9.23 8.70 -7.61
CA ASP A 378 -8.90 9.48 -8.80
C ASP A 378 -8.73 10.94 -8.38
N ARG A 379 -7.51 11.45 -8.53
CA ARG A 379 -7.11 12.79 -8.11
C ARG A 379 -7.15 13.83 -9.23
N ARG A 380 -7.60 13.46 -10.43
CA ARG A 380 -7.74 14.41 -11.55
C ARG A 380 -8.82 15.46 -11.21
N ASP A 381 -8.56 16.70 -11.59
CA ASP A 381 -9.52 17.79 -11.39
C ASP A 381 -10.63 17.71 -12.47
N ASP A 382 -10.27 17.36 -13.70
CA ASP A 382 -11.18 16.99 -14.79
C ASP A 382 -10.75 15.66 -15.44
N PRO A 383 -11.36 14.53 -15.07
CA PRO A 383 -11.04 13.20 -15.63
C PRO A 383 -11.25 13.08 -17.14
N THR A 384 -12.01 13.99 -17.76
CA THR A 384 -12.30 13.96 -19.20
C THR A 384 -11.26 14.70 -20.04
N PHE A 385 -10.52 15.62 -19.42
CA PHE A 385 -9.52 16.45 -20.08
C PHE A 385 -8.09 16.18 -19.57
N ASP A 386 -7.94 15.90 -18.28
CA ASP A 386 -6.65 15.68 -17.65
C ASP A 386 -5.99 14.39 -18.15
N GLU A 387 -4.65 14.47 -18.29
CA GLU A 387 -3.82 13.30 -18.58
C GLU A 387 -4.01 12.19 -17.53
N SER A 388 -3.71 10.95 -17.92
CA SER A 388 -3.77 9.82 -17.00
C SER A 388 -2.77 10.02 -15.85
N LEU A 389 -3.30 10.26 -14.65
CA LEU A 389 -2.51 10.35 -13.42
C LEU A 389 -2.66 9.07 -12.59
N PRO A 390 -1.60 8.64 -11.87
CA PRO A 390 -1.77 7.62 -10.85
C PRO A 390 -2.72 8.12 -9.76
N GLY A 391 -3.52 7.21 -9.20
CA GLY A 391 -4.40 7.55 -8.11
C GLY A 391 -3.66 7.74 -6.79
N CYS A 392 -4.42 7.86 -5.70
CA CYS A 392 -3.90 7.99 -4.34
C CYS A 392 -4.71 7.10 -3.38
N HIS A 393 -4.03 6.35 -2.52
CA HIS A 393 -4.68 5.41 -1.59
C HIS A 393 -5.16 6.11 -0.31
N MET A 394 -4.38 7.07 0.18
CA MET A 394 -4.71 7.93 1.31
C MET A 394 -5.07 9.31 0.79
N VAL A 395 -6.06 9.98 1.38
CA VAL A 395 -6.47 11.31 0.92
C VAL A 395 -5.33 12.33 1.02
N ASP A 396 -4.52 12.25 2.07
CA ASP A 396 -3.36 13.10 2.28
C ASP A 396 -2.20 12.83 1.30
N SER A 397 -2.19 11.66 0.65
CA SER A 397 -1.23 11.33 -0.40
C SER A 397 -1.57 11.94 -1.78
N CYS A 398 -2.79 12.49 -1.93
CA CYS A 398 -3.23 13.18 -3.15
C CYS A 398 -2.59 14.59 -3.23
N SER A 399 -1.31 14.65 -3.59
CA SER A 399 -0.45 15.85 -3.48
C SER A 399 -0.91 17.11 -4.23
N ASN A 400 -1.75 16.94 -5.26
CA ASN A 400 -2.32 18.05 -6.03
C ASN A 400 -3.48 18.76 -5.32
N ILE A 401 -4.02 18.17 -4.24
CA ILE A 401 -5.13 18.72 -3.47
C ILE A 401 -4.59 19.73 -2.46
N GLN A 402 -4.76 21.02 -2.77
CA GLN A 402 -4.22 22.13 -1.99
C GLN A 402 -5.31 23.04 -1.42
N THR A 403 -6.52 23.08 -1.99
CA THR A 403 -7.62 23.95 -1.55
C THR A 403 -8.85 23.17 -1.13
N GLY A 404 -9.72 23.77 -0.30
CA GLY A 404 -11.02 23.18 0.05
C GLY A 404 -11.84 22.78 -1.17
N ASP A 405 -11.87 23.62 -2.21
CA ASP A 405 -12.62 23.34 -3.44
C ASP A 405 -12.08 22.15 -4.25
N GLN A 406 -10.76 21.92 -4.25
CA GLN A 406 -10.18 20.73 -4.86
C GLN A 406 -10.56 19.48 -4.09
N PHE A 407 -10.51 19.56 -2.76
CA PHE A 407 -10.93 18.46 -1.91
C PHE A 407 -12.44 18.15 -2.06
N ALA A 408 -13.26 19.20 -2.17
CA ALA A 408 -14.68 19.14 -2.48
C ALA A 408 -14.98 18.32 -3.74
N ARG A 409 -14.23 18.60 -4.83
CA ARG A 409 -14.35 17.90 -6.10
C ARG A 409 -13.86 16.47 -6.01
N LEU A 410 -12.72 16.24 -5.35
CA LEU A 410 -12.16 14.89 -5.12
C LEU A 410 -13.21 13.98 -4.47
N LEU A 411 -13.84 14.43 -3.38
CA LEU A 411 -14.86 13.65 -2.66
C LEU A 411 -16.04 13.28 -3.56
N ARG A 412 -16.60 14.25 -4.28
CA ARG A 412 -17.79 14.06 -5.12
C ARG A 412 -17.51 13.24 -6.38
N HIS A 413 -16.35 13.44 -6.99
CA HIS A 413 -15.91 12.66 -8.15
C HIS A 413 -15.77 11.18 -7.79
N ASN A 414 -15.03 10.89 -6.71
CA ASN A 414 -14.81 9.51 -6.27
C ASN A 414 -16.10 8.87 -5.74
N PHE A 415 -16.97 9.64 -5.06
CA PHE A 415 -18.30 9.17 -4.72
C PHE A 415 -19.10 8.75 -5.96
N ASN A 416 -19.17 9.60 -7.00
CA ASN A 416 -19.89 9.28 -8.23
C ASN A 416 -19.31 8.08 -8.97
N ARG A 417 -17.98 7.89 -8.92
CA ARG A 417 -17.31 6.72 -9.51
C ARG A 417 -17.81 5.42 -8.88
N HIS A 418 -17.89 5.36 -7.56
CA HIS A 418 -18.40 4.18 -6.84
C HIS A 418 -19.92 4.05 -7.03
N PHE A 419 -20.66 5.16 -6.81
CA PHE A 419 -22.11 5.18 -6.77
C PHE A 419 -22.78 4.81 -8.11
N ASN A 420 -22.22 5.29 -9.23
CA ASN A 420 -22.76 5.06 -10.57
C ASN A 420 -22.26 3.76 -11.24
N SER A 421 -21.37 3.01 -10.59
CA SER A 421 -20.84 1.74 -11.11
C SER A 421 -21.40 0.54 -10.33
N ASN A 422 -20.57 -0.12 -9.52
CA ASN A 422 -20.92 -1.34 -8.78
C ASN A 422 -21.18 -1.09 -7.28
N ARG A 423 -21.18 0.17 -6.84
CA ARG A 423 -21.37 0.59 -5.44
C ARG A 423 -20.42 -0.08 -4.44
N ALA A 424 -19.22 -0.47 -4.89
CA ALA A 424 -18.16 -0.90 -3.99
C ALA A 424 -17.93 0.16 -2.89
N PRO A 425 -17.60 -0.25 -1.65
CA PRO A 425 -17.38 0.68 -0.54
C PRO A 425 -16.38 1.79 -0.91
N LEU A 426 -16.75 3.04 -0.65
CA LEU A 426 -15.85 4.17 -0.82
C LEU A 426 -15.03 4.36 0.46
N GLY A 427 -13.76 3.98 0.41
CA GLY A 427 -12.81 4.23 1.48
C GLY A 427 -12.26 5.66 1.44
N LEU A 428 -12.45 6.41 2.53
CA LEU A 428 -11.83 7.71 2.73
C LEU A 428 -10.88 7.61 3.93
N HIS A 429 -9.59 7.48 3.62
CA HIS A 429 -8.55 7.19 4.59
C HIS A 429 -7.71 8.44 4.88
N PHE A 430 -7.60 8.82 6.15
CA PHE A 430 -7.00 10.08 6.58
C PHE A 430 -5.95 9.90 7.67
N HIS A 431 -4.95 10.77 7.67
CA HIS A 431 -4.27 11.20 8.89
C HIS A 431 -4.98 12.43 9.46
N ALA A 432 -5.29 12.40 10.76
CA ALA A 432 -6.00 13.51 11.42
C ALA A 432 -5.25 14.85 11.32
N SER A 433 -3.92 14.80 11.34
CA SER A 433 -3.06 15.97 11.16
C SER A 433 -3.28 16.69 9.83
N TRP A 434 -3.56 15.95 8.74
CA TRP A 434 -3.82 16.54 7.43
C TRP A 434 -5.15 17.27 7.39
N LEU A 435 -6.22 16.68 7.92
CA LEU A 435 -7.54 17.33 8.00
C LEU A 435 -7.50 18.58 8.92
N LYS A 436 -6.70 18.53 9.98
CA LYS A 436 -6.52 19.66 10.91
C LYS A 436 -5.59 20.75 10.36
N SER A 437 -4.77 20.44 9.36
CA SER A 437 -3.82 21.39 8.77
C SER A 437 -4.50 22.61 8.15
N LYS A 438 -5.70 22.43 7.59
CA LYS A 438 -6.51 23.50 7.00
C LYS A 438 -7.96 23.35 7.43
N LYS A 439 -8.51 24.42 8.01
CA LYS A 439 -9.92 24.49 8.41
C LYS A 439 -10.87 24.14 7.26
N GLU A 440 -10.55 24.61 6.05
CA GLU A 440 -11.32 24.34 4.83
C GLU A 440 -11.50 22.84 4.55
N PHE A 441 -10.50 22.00 4.83
CA PHE A 441 -10.59 20.56 4.58
C PHE A 441 -11.59 19.90 5.52
N LYS A 442 -11.52 20.22 6.81
CA LYS A 442 -12.51 19.75 7.79
C LYS A 442 -13.92 20.20 7.42
N ASP A 443 -14.09 21.48 7.10
CA ASP A 443 -15.40 22.06 6.80
C ASP A 443 -16.00 21.40 5.53
N GLU A 444 -15.18 21.12 4.52
CA GLU A 444 -15.64 20.47 3.29
C GLU A 444 -15.95 18.98 3.49
N LEU A 445 -15.20 18.26 4.34
CA LEU A 445 -15.56 16.89 4.72
C LEU A 445 -16.91 16.85 5.43
N ILE A 446 -17.15 17.76 6.37
CA ILE A 446 -18.43 17.86 7.10
C ILE A 446 -19.57 18.16 6.13
N LYS A 447 -19.36 19.09 5.19
CA LYS A 447 -20.34 19.43 4.16
C LYS A 447 -20.66 18.24 3.26
N PHE A 448 -19.64 17.51 2.82
CA PHE A 448 -19.82 16.27 2.05
C PHE A 448 -20.63 15.23 2.82
N ILE A 449 -20.32 15.01 4.10
CA ILE A 449 -21.10 14.08 4.95
C ILE A 449 -22.57 14.51 5.00
N GLN A 450 -22.84 15.79 5.24
CA GLN A 450 -24.22 16.31 5.30
C GLN A 450 -24.97 16.11 3.98
N GLU A 451 -24.34 16.42 2.86
CA GLU A 451 -24.89 16.21 1.50
C GLU A 451 -25.22 14.72 1.25
N MET A 452 -24.33 13.82 1.67
CA MET A 452 -24.56 12.38 1.53
C MET A 452 -25.66 11.84 2.45
N LEU A 453 -25.83 12.42 3.64
CA LEU A 453 -26.87 12.03 4.59
C LEU A 453 -28.27 12.51 4.20
N GLU A 454 -28.41 13.44 3.24
CA GLU A 454 -29.70 13.76 2.62
C GLU A 454 -30.24 12.62 1.75
N ARG A 455 -29.41 11.61 1.48
CA ARG A 455 -29.75 10.46 0.65
C ARG A 455 -30.11 9.23 1.49
N ASN A 456 -31.14 8.51 1.07
CA ASN A 456 -31.60 7.29 1.75
C ASN A 456 -30.82 6.02 1.37
N ASP A 457 -29.92 6.12 0.38
CA ASP A 457 -29.15 5.01 -0.18
C ASP A 457 -27.64 5.07 0.14
N VAL A 458 -27.22 5.98 1.01
CA VAL A 458 -25.82 6.15 1.44
C VAL A 458 -25.70 5.91 2.95
N TYR A 459 -24.67 5.16 3.35
CA TYR A 459 -24.41 4.82 4.75
C TYR A 459 -22.93 4.99 5.10
N PHE A 460 -22.66 5.72 6.19
CA PHE A 460 -21.34 5.84 6.80
C PHE A 460 -21.17 4.77 7.87
N VAL A 461 -20.36 3.77 7.56
CA VAL A 461 -20.23 2.53 8.34
C VAL A 461 -18.78 2.24 8.68
N THR A 462 -18.57 1.35 9.66
CA THR A 462 -17.24 0.81 9.97
C THR A 462 -16.81 -0.22 8.94
N MET A 463 -15.53 -0.60 8.94
CA MET A 463 -15.02 -1.67 8.07
C MET A 463 -15.67 -3.01 8.40
N LEU A 464 -15.82 -3.33 9.68
CA LEU A 464 -16.54 -4.52 10.12
C LEU A 464 -17.99 -4.54 9.60
N GLN A 465 -18.69 -3.41 9.65
CA GLN A 465 -20.07 -3.31 9.18
C GLN A 465 -20.20 -3.56 7.66
N VAL A 466 -19.17 -3.22 6.88
CA VAL A 466 -19.11 -3.61 5.46
C VAL A 466 -19.02 -5.13 5.34
N ILE A 467 -18.11 -5.78 6.07
CA ILE A 467 -17.95 -7.25 6.05
C ILE A 467 -19.25 -7.92 6.49
N GLN A 468 -19.89 -7.46 7.55
CA GLN A 468 -21.18 -7.97 8.03
C GLN A 468 -22.28 -7.87 6.95
N TRP A 469 -22.36 -6.74 6.23
CA TRP A 469 -23.29 -6.61 5.10
C TRP A 469 -22.92 -7.57 3.96
N MET A 470 -21.63 -7.76 3.67
CA MET A 470 -21.19 -8.70 2.64
C MET A 470 -21.49 -10.15 3.00
N GLN A 471 -21.40 -10.51 4.27
CA GLN A 471 -21.74 -11.84 4.78
C GLN A 471 -23.23 -12.13 4.65
N ASN A 472 -24.09 -11.11 4.77
CA ASN A 472 -25.53 -11.22 4.57
C ASN A 472 -26.08 -10.06 3.71
N PRO A 473 -25.85 -10.09 2.38
CA PRO A 473 -26.19 -8.99 1.48
C PRO A 473 -27.68 -8.67 1.55
N THR A 474 -27.98 -7.44 1.97
CA THR A 474 -29.36 -6.96 2.18
C THR A 474 -29.64 -5.76 1.29
N GLU A 475 -30.73 -5.81 0.54
CA GLU A 475 -31.19 -4.71 -0.32
C GLU A 475 -31.61 -3.47 0.49
N LEU A 476 -31.58 -2.30 -0.15
CA LEU A 476 -31.91 -0.99 0.47
C LEU A 476 -33.19 -0.99 1.32
N THR A 477 -34.24 -1.69 0.89
CA THR A 477 -35.52 -1.76 1.61
C THR A 477 -35.43 -2.48 2.96
N GLY A 478 -34.49 -3.42 3.11
CA GLY A 478 -34.27 -4.18 4.34
C GLY A 478 -33.25 -3.55 5.30
N LEU A 479 -32.42 -2.61 4.82
CA LEU A 479 -31.32 -2.05 5.62
C LEU A 479 -31.75 -1.25 6.84
N ARG A 480 -32.95 -0.68 6.82
CA ARG A 480 -33.48 0.01 8.00
C ARG A 480 -33.59 -0.93 9.20
N ASP A 481 -33.75 -2.24 8.97
CA ASP A 481 -33.94 -3.26 10.00
C ASP A 481 -32.76 -4.26 10.11
N PHE A 482 -31.66 -4.01 9.40
CA PHE A 482 -30.41 -4.78 9.49
C PHE A 482 -29.78 -4.61 10.88
N GLN A 483 -29.64 -5.71 11.62
CA GLN A 483 -29.35 -5.67 13.06
C GLN A 483 -27.91 -5.31 13.36
N GLU A 484 -26.99 -5.78 12.53
CA GLU A 484 -25.55 -5.60 12.64
C GLU A 484 -25.18 -4.11 12.54
N TRP A 485 -25.93 -3.32 11.77
CA TRP A 485 -25.75 -1.87 11.70
C TRP A 485 -26.49 -1.08 12.80
N LYS A 486 -27.29 -1.76 13.63
CA LYS A 486 -27.94 -1.18 14.81
C LYS A 486 -27.16 -1.42 16.09
N GLU A 487 -26.03 -2.12 16.04
CA GLU A 487 -25.15 -2.26 17.19
C GLU A 487 -24.67 -0.88 17.67
N LYS A 488 -24.81 -0.62 18.98
CA LYS A 488 -24.52 0.68 19.61
C LYS A 488 -25.18 1.87 18.92
N CYS A 489 -26.33 1.70 18.25
CA CYS A 489 -27.05 2.77 17.54
C CYS A 489 -27.35 4.00 18.41
N ASP A 490 -27.81 3.74 19.64
CA ASP A 490 -28.06 4.75 20.68
C ASP A 490 -26.99 4.62 21.76
N VAL A 491 -26.02 5.52 21.74
CA VAL A 491 -24.88 5.52 22.67
C VAL A 491 -25.37 5.97 24.05
N LYS A 492 -25.56 5.02 24.95
CA LYS A 492 -25.96 5.28 26.34
C LYS A 492 -24.75 5.27 27.28
N GLY A 493 -24.90 5.97 28.40
CA GLY A 493 -23.92 5.99 29.48
C GLY A 493 -22.89 7.11 29.39
N GLN A 494 -22.14 7.27 30.47
CA GLN A 494 -21.04 8.22 30.60
C GLN A 494 -19.71 7.52 30.23
N PRO A 495 -18.64 8.28 29.93
CA PRO A 495 -17.29 7.72 29.85
C PRO A 495 -16.95 6.93 31.11
N TYR A 496 -16.10 5.90 30.98
CA TYR A 496 -15.77 4.99 32.08
C TYR A 496 -15.12 5.73 33.27
N CYS A 497 -14.33 6.76 33.00
CA CYS A 497 -13.80 7.65 34.02
C CYS A 497 -13.93 9.13 33.60
N SER A 498 -14.16 10.02 34.57
CA SER A 498 -14.23 11.47 34.31
C SER A 498 -12.86 12.12 34.18
N LEU A 499 -11.85 11.55 34.85
CA LEU A 499 -10.47 12.05 34.82
C LEU A 499 -9.54 10.84 34.66
N PRO A 500 -8.88 10.68 33.49
CA PRO A 500 -7.99 9.55 33.27
C PRO A 500 -6.70 9.70 34.07
N ASN A 501 -6.12 8.57 34.46
CA ASN A 501 -4.79 8.52 35.04
C ASN A 501 -3.77 8.96 34.00
N ALA A 502 -2.92 9.92 34.36
CA ALA A 502 -1.78 10.34 33.54
C ALA A 502 -0.52 9.68 34.08
N CYS A 503 -0.13 8.54 33.49
CA CYS A 503 0.97 7.71 33.96
C CYS A 503 2.29 8.14 33.28
N PRO A 504 3.22 8.83 33.97
CA PRO A 504 4.54 9.11 33.41
C PRO A 504 5.40 7.86 33.52
N LEU A 505 5.67 7.23 32.38
CA LEU A 505 6.31 5.92 32.31
C LEU A 505 7.60 5.99 31.49
N THR A 506 8.49 5.05 31.79
CA THR A 506 9.72 4.82 31.03
C THR A 506 9.83 3.33 30.71
N THR A 507 10.62 3.00 29.70
CA THR A 507 10.97 1.61 29.38
C THR A 507 12.42 1.54 28.93
N ARG A 508 13.05 0.38 29.10
CA ARG A 508 14.43 0.14 28.64
C ARG A 508 14.53 0.14 27.12
N GLU A 509 13.43 -0.15 26.43
CA GLU A 509 13.36 -0.22 24.97
C GLU A 509 13.38 1.17 24.32
N LEU A 510 13.02 2.22 25.07
CA LEU A 510 13.04 3.63 24.65
C LEU A 510 13.90 4.45 25.62
N PRO A 511 15.23 4.26 25.60
CA PRO A 511 16.11 4.88 26.58
C PRO A 511 16.09 6.41 26.45
N GLY A 512 15.86 7.10 27.57
CA GLY A 512 15.83 8.56 27.64
C GLY A 512 14.49 9.21 27.34
N GLU A 513 13.47 8.43 26.93
CA GLU A 513 12.11 8.93 26.75
C GLU A 513 11.26 8.72 28.01
N THR A 514 10.53 9.75 28.43
CA THR A 514 9.44 9.62 29.41
C THR A 514 8.12 9.90 28.70
N LEU A 515 7.29 8.87 28.60
CA LEU A 515 6.03 8.91 27.85
C LEU A 515 4.86 8.89 28.83
N ARG A 516 3.88 9.76 28.59
CA ARG A 516 2.65 9.78 29.39
C ARG A 516 1.61 8.89 28.73
N LEU A 517 1.25 7.80 29.41
CA LEU A 517 0.14 6.94 29.03
C LEU A 517 -1.11 7.40 29.78
N PHE A 518 -2.16 7.74 29.03
CA PHE A 518 -3.45 8.12 29.61
C PHE A 518 -4.42 6.94 29.55
N THR A 519 -4.97 6.53 30.69
CA THR A 519 -5.90 5.40 30.78
C THR A 519 -6.84 5.57 31.98
N CYS A 520 -8.03 4.98 31.93
CA CYS A 520 -8.88 4.86 33.11
C CYS A 520 -8.49 3.68 34.02
N MET A 521 -7.58 2.82 33.56
CA MET A 521 -7.08 1.67 34.31
C MET A 521 -5.91 2.06 35.20
N GLU A 522 -5.48 1.15 36.07
CA GLU A 522 -4.29 1.36 36.90
C GLU A 522 -3.05 1.59 36.04
N CYS A 523 -2.17 2.50 36.49
CA CYS A 523 -0.92 2.75 35.78
C CYS A 523 -0.04 1.50 35.81
N PRO A 524 0.52 1.07 34.67
CA PRO A 524 1.48 -0.02 34.64
C PRO A 524 2.82 0.40 35.27
N ASN A 525 3.69 -0.57 35.53
CA ASN A 525 5.00 -0.31 36.16
C ASN A 525 5.99 0.32 35.19
N ASN A 526 5.95 -0.08 33.92
CA ASN A 526 6.79 0.42 32.83
C ASN A 526 5.93 0.85 31.65
N TYR A 527 6.51 1.63 30.74
CA TYR A 527 5.84 1.96 29.49
C TYR A 527 5.72 0.69 28.63
N PRO A 528 4.50 0.26 28.25
CA PRO A 528 4.33 -0.91 27.41
C PRO A 528 5.08 -0.77 26.09
N TRP A 529 5.72 -1.83 25.61
CA TRP A 529 6.40 -1.81 24.30
C TRP A 529 6.50 -3.22 23.70
N ILE A 530 7.33 -3.42 22.67
CA ILE A 530 7.46 -4.69 21.92
C ILE A 530 7.68 -5.88 22.86
N LEU A 531 8.66 -5.80 23.78
CA LEU A 531 9.04 -6.94 24.61
C LEU A 531 8.16 -7.09 25.86
N ASP A 532 7.49 -6.03 26.29
CA ASP A 532 6.54 -6.03 27.41
C ASP A 532 5.28 -5.22 27.04
N PRO A 533 4.35 -5.79 26.27
CA PRO A 533 3.10 -5.12 25.90
C PRO A 533 2.15 -4.92 27.09
N THR A 534 2.44 -5.51 28.24
CA THR A 534 1.63 -5.32 29.46
C THR A 534 2.10 -4.16 30.32
N GLY A 535 3.38 -3.80 30.23
CA GLY A 535 4.03 -2.84 31.10
C GLY A 535 4.13 -3.32 32.56
N ASP A 536 3.90 -4.61 32.84
CA ASP A 536 4.00 -5.16 34.19
C ASP A 536 5.47 -5.24 34.67
N GLY A 537 6.41 -5.20 33.74
CA GLY A 537 7.83 -5.42 33.94
C GLY A 537 8.15 -6.91 34.02
N PHE A 538 9.35 -7.27 33.56
CA PHE A 538 9.92 -8.61 33.80
C PHE A 538 10.14 -8.81 35.30
N SER A 539 9.10 -9.24 36.01
CA SER A 539 9.21 -9.81 37.33
C SER A 539 9.79 -11.22 37.17
N VAL A 540 11.09 -11.29 36.87
CA VAL A 540 11.85 -12.50 37.18
C VAL A 540 11.78 -12.61 38.70
N LYS A 541 10.82 -13.39 39.21
CA LYS A 541 10.87 -13.87 40.59
C LYS A 541 12.24 -14.53 40.73
N LYS A 542 13.13 -13.84 41.44
CA LYS A 542 14.45 -14.36 41.82
C LYS A 542 14.31 -15.62 42.64
#